data_AF-A0A7C7UJ14-F1
#
_entry.id   AF-A0A7C7UJ14-F1
#
_cell.length_a   1.000
_cell.length_b   1.000
_cell.length_c   1.000
_cell.angle_alpha   90.00
_cell.angle_beta   90.00
_cell.angle_gamma   90.00
#
_symmetry.space_group_name_H-M   'P 1'
#
loop_
_entity.id
_entity.type
_entity.pdbx_description
1 polymer ?
#
loop_
_entity_poly.entity_id
_entity_poly.type
_entity_poly.pdbx_seq_one_letter_code
_entity_poly.pdbx_strand_id
1 'polypeptide(L)'
;MRKRIKNLFLFMVVSVITIGLAEFVVRSILPHPAFYAGHPGNVPGLVTPHPVLGYTYTPGFTGRMTTEDFSNEYTINELGLRDAPVDAGNPDAYRILAVGNSFTAGEGVEQTETWVSQLERHLNEQRGARPSVRVINAGITGYSLRQIRL
;
A
#
# COMPACT_ATOMS: atom_id res chain seq x y z
N MET A 1 -54.10 -16.95 -7.98
CA MET A 1 -52.89 -17.42 -7.26
C MET A 1 -51.87 -18.10 -8.17
N ARG A 2 -52.24 -19.14 -8.95
CA ARG A 2 -51.33 -19.93 -9.83
C ARG A 2 -50.54 -19.12 -10.88
N LYS A 3 -51.14 -18.08 -11.48
CA LYS A 3 -50.46 -17.19 -12.46
C LYS A 3 -49.34 -16.35 -11.82
N ARG A 4 -49.54 -15.87 -10.59
CA ARG A 4 -48.53 -15.10 -9.84
C ARG A 4 -47.32 -15.96 -9.48
N ILE A 5 -47.55 -17.22 -9.09
CA ILE A 5 -46.48 -18.17 -8.77
C ILE A 5 -45.65 -18.49 -10.02
N LYS A 6 -46.29 -18.73 -11.18
CA LYS A 6 -45.58 -18.96 -12.45
C LYS A 6 -44.73 -17.76 -12.88
N ASN A 7 -45.27 -16.55 -12.74
CA ASN A 7 -44.53 -15.33 -13.07
C ASN A 7 -43.34 -15.10 -12.13
N LEU A 8 -43.50 -15.38 -10.84
CA LEU A 8 -42.41 -15.27 -9.87
C LEU A 8 -41.30 -16.29 -10.14
N PHE A 9 -41.68 -17.54 -10.46
CA PHE A 9 -40.72 -18.57 -10.86
C PHE A 9 -39.95 -18.19 -12.13
N LEU A 10 -40.67 -17.73 -13.16
CA LEU A 10 -40.05 -17.27 -14.41
C LEU A 10 -39.10 -16.09 -14.16
N PHE A 11 -39.52 -15.12 -13.34
CA PHE A 11 -38.68 -14.00 -12.95
C PHE A 11 -37.39 -14.47 -12.28
N MET A 12 -37.48 -15.37 -11.28
CA MET A 12 -36.28 -15.90 -10.60
C MET A 12 -35.33 -16.61 -11.57
N VAL A 13 -35.85 -17.45 -12.46
CA VAL A 13 -35.02 -18.15 -13.46
C VAL A 13 -34.31 -17.16 -14.38
N VAL A 14 -35.03 -16.16 -14.90
CA VAL A 14 -34.44 -15.13 -15.76
C VAL A 14 -33.40 -14.31 -14.99
N SER A 15 -33.67 -13.92 -13.75
CA SER A 15 -32.70 -13.19 -12.93
C SER A 15 -31.42 -13.98 -12.70
N VAL A 16 -31.51 -15.28 -12.38
CA VAL A 16 -30.33 -16.14 -12.19
C VAL A 16 -29.52 -16.28 -13.48
N ILE A 17 -30.18 -16.50 -14.61
CA ILE A 17 -29.52 -16.61 -15.91
C ILE A 17 -28.84 -15.29 -16.27
N THR A 18 -29.53 -14.16 -16.11
CA THR A 18 -28.99 -12.84 -16.43
C THR A 18 -27.79 -12.49 -15.55
N ILE A 19 -27.86 -12.74 -14.24
CA ILE A 19 -26.74 -12.49 -13.32
C ILE A 19 -25.57 -13.41 -13.65
N GLY A 20 -25.81 -14.71 -13.90
CA GLY A 20 -24.76 -15.66 -14.26
C GLY A 20 -24.07 -15.31 -15.57
N LEU A 21 -24.84 -14.88 -16.58
CA LEU A 21 -24.28 -14.44 -17.85
C LEU A 21 -23.51 -13.13 -17.71
N ALA A 22 -24.04 -12.16 -16.96
CA ALA A 22 -23.35 -10.90 -16.69
C ALA A 22 -22.01 -11.14 -15.98
N GLU A 23 -21.98 -11.99 -14.95
CA GLU A 23 -20.75 -12.39 -14.25
C GLU A 23 -19.75 -13.08 -15.19
N PHE A 24 -20.22 -14.00 -16.04
CA PHE A 24 -19.37 -14.69 -17.01
C PHE A 24 -18.74 -13.72 -18.01
N VAL A 25 -19.53 -12.79 -18.57
CA VAL A 25 -19.07 -11.77 -19.51
C VAL A 25 -18.06 -10.85 -18.83
N VAL A 26 -18.37 -10.36 -17.62
CA VAL A 26 -17.47 -9.52 -16.83
C VAL A 26 -16.13 -10.24 -16.60
N ARG A 27 -16.15 -11.51 -16.17
CA ARG A 27 -14.93 -12.30 -15.94
C ARG A 27 -14.14 -12.63 -17.20
N SER A 28 -14.79 -12.66 -18.36
CA SER A 28 -14.15 -13.00 -19.64
C SER A 28 -13.53 -11.78 -20.31
N ILE A 29 -14.10 -10.58 -20.09
CA ILE A 29 -13.68 -9.34 -20.76
C ILE A 29 -12.84 -8.47 -19.85
N LEU A 30 -13.30 -8.25 -18.62
CA LEU A 30 -12.51 -7.47 -17.68
C LEU A 30 -11.38 -8.37 -17.18
N PRO A 31 -10.13 -7.87 -17.16
CA PRO A 31 -9.13 -8.51 -16.31
C PRO A 31 -9.78 -8.66 -14.94
N HIS A 32 -9.61 -9.83 -14.32
CA HIS A 32 -10.16 -10.06 -12.98
C HIS A 32 -9.92 -8.79 -12.14
N PRO A 33 -10.89 -8.33 -11.32
CA PRO A 33 -10.61 -7.37 -10.26
C PRO A 33 -9.72 -8.07 -9.23
N ALA A 34 -8.53 -8.48 -9.66
CA ALA A 34 -7.36 -8.37 -8.86
C ALA A 34 -7.35 -6.88 -8.51
N PHE A 35 -7.52 -6.58 -7.23
CA PHE A 35 -6.60 -5.63 -6.64
C PHE A 35 -5.25 -5.91 -7.30
N TYR A 36 -4.85 -5.07 -8.26
CA TYR A 36 -3.58 -5.25 -8.94
C TYR A 36 -2.60 -5.48 -7.82
N ALA A 37 -2.00 -6.66 -7.83
CA ALA A 37 -1.05 -7.00 -6.82
C ALA A 37 0.14 -6.08 -7.09
N GLY A 38 0.13 -4.89 -6.50
CA GLY A 38 1.31 -4.23 -5.95
C GLY A 38 1.87 -5.14 -4.85
N HIS A 39 2.06 -6.42 -5.16
CA HIS A 39 2.93 -7.26 -4.37
C HIS A 39 4.30 -6.63 -4.59
N PRO A 40 4.98 -6.22 -3.53
CA PRO A 40 6.30 -5.61 -3.68
C PRO A 40 7.31 -6.57 -4.35
N GLY A 41 6.97 -7.86 -4.47
CA GLY A 41 7.70 -8.84 -5.28
C GLY A 41 7.72 -8.59 -6.79
N ASN A 42 6.86 -7.71 -7.33
CA ASN A 42 6.90 -7.33 -8.74
C ASN A 42 8.04 -6.34 -9.08
N VAL A 43 8.70 -5.79 -8.05
CA VAL A 43 9.93 -5.02 -8.21
C VAL A 43 11.09 -5.94 -7.82
N PRO A 44 11.86 -6.47 -8.79
CA PRO A 44 12.95 -7.40 -8.49
C PRO A 44 13.94 -6.81 -7.49
N GLY A 45 14.19 -7.53 -6.40
CA GLY A 45 15.13 -7.12 -5.35
C GLY A 45 14.56 -6.17 -4.29
N LEU A 46 13.34 -5.62 -4.45
CA LEU A 46 12.76 -4.71 -3.46
C LEU A 46 12.52 -5.39 -2.11
N VAL A 47 12.16 -6.68 -2.11
CA VAL A 47 11.85 -7.43 -0.89
C VAL A 47 12.74 -8.65 -0.71
N THR A 48 12.99 -8.96 0.56
CA THR A 48 13.70 -10.15 1.01
C THR A 48 12.84 -10.95 2.00
N PRO A 49 12.91 -12.29 2.02
CA PRO A 49 12.16 -13.12 2.96
C PRO A 49 12.47 -12.80 4.43
N HIS A 50 11.45 -12.86 5.29
CA HIS A 50 11.58 -12.67 6.73
C HIS A 50 10.90 -13.80 7.51
N PRO A 51 11.57 -14.42 8.50
CA PRO A 51 11.07 -15.63 9.16
C PRO A 51 9.73 -15.45 9.89
N VAL A 52 9.43 -14.23 10.35
CA VAL A 52 8.20 -13.93 11.12
C VAL A 52 7.18 -13.13 10.30
N LEU A 53 7.67 -12.20 9.47
CA LEU A 53 6.84 -11.21 8.77
C LEU A 53 6.49 -11.66 7.34
N GLY A 54 7.09 -12.77 6.88
CA GLY A 54 7.03 -13.23 5.49
C GLY A 54 8.07 -12.53 4.63
N TYR A 55 8.10 -11.20 4.65
CA TYR A 55 9.08 -10.38 3.92
C TYR A 55 9.34 -9.05 4.63
N THR A 56 10.43 -8.38 4.25
CA THR A 56 10.73 -6.97 4.53
C THR A 56 11.30 -6.35 3.26
N TYR A 57 11.46 -5.02 3.20
CA TYR A 57 12.28 -4.43 2.17
C TYR A 57 13.75 -4.87 2.29
N THR A 58 14.43 -4.93 1.15
CA THR A 58 15.87 -5.17 1.08
C THR A 58 16.60 -3.88 1.47
N PRO A 59 17.43 -3.89 2.54
CA PRO A 59 18.23 -2.73 2.91
C PRO A 59 19.13 -2.24 1.78
N GLY A 60 19.24 -0.93 1.60
CA GLY A 60 20.05 -0.31 0.55
C GLY A 60 19.50 -0.48 -0.87
N PHE A 61 18.26 -0.97 -1.03
CA PHE A 61 17.63 -1.10 -2.33
C PHE A 61 17.34 0.28 -2.95
N THR A 62 17.74 0.48 -4.20
CA THR A 62 17.28 1.59 -5.04
C THR A 62 16.75 1.02 -6.34
N GLY A 63 15.54 1.43 -6.70
CA GLY A 63 14.93 1.04 -7.96
C GLY A 63 13.73 1.89 -8.29
N ARG A 64 13.00 1.47 -9.33
CA ARG A 64 11.79 2.17 -9.78
C ARG A 64 10.62 1.21 -9.71
N MET A 65 9.55 1.63 -9.04
CA MET A 65 8.29 0.91 -9.05
C MET A 65 7.44 1.47 -10.18
N THR A 66 7.07 0.63 -11.15
CA THR A 66 6.29 1.03 -12.33
C THR A 66 5.07 0.15 -12.44
N THR A 67 3.91 0.78 -12.51
CA THR A 67 2.61 0.18 -12.79
C THR A 67 1.99 0.85 -14.01
N GLU A 68 0.76 0.48 -14.37
CA GLU A 68 0.01 1.18 -15.42
C GLU A 68 -0.37 2.61 -15.02
N ASP A 69 -0.53 2.86 -13.71
CA ASP A 69 -1.05 4.12 -13.18
C ASP A 69 0.05 5.11 -12.77
N PHE A 70 1.21 4.62 -12.36
CA PHE A 70 2.28 5.46 -11.82
C PHE A 70 3.66 4.85 -12.05
N SER A 71 4.68 5.69 -11.87
CA SER A 71 6.05 5.24 -11.94
C SER A 71 6.97 6.19 -11.16
N ASN A 72 7.48 5.73 -10.01
CA ASN A 72 8.20 6.55 -9.03
C ASN A 72 9.48 5.85 -8.53
N GLU A 73 10.43 6.65 -8.02
CA GLU A 73 11.62 6.10 -7.38
C GLU A 73 11.29 5.46 -6.03
N TYR A 74 11.93 4.33 -5.76
CA TYR A 74 11.77 3.55 -4.54
C TYR A 74 13.15 3.26 -3.95
N THR A 75 13.52 4.07 -2.96
CA THR A 75 14.81 3.96 -2.26
C THR A 75 14.57 3.54 -0.81
N ILE A 76 15.28 2.50 -0.40
CA ILE A 76 15.23 1.89 0.91
C ILE A 76 16.59 2.10 1.55
N ASN A 77 16.62 2.71 2.73
CA ASN A 77 17.87 2.94 3.43
C ASN A 77 18.45 1.65 4.05
N GLU A 78 19.62 1.76 4.65
CA GLU A 78 20.35 0.65 5.30
C GLU A 78 19.57 0.00 6.47
N LEU A 79 18.51 0.64 6.98
CA LEU A 79 17.63 0.08 8.01
C LEU A 79 16.42 -0.66 7.43
N GLY A 80 16.29 -0.75 6.11
CA GLY A 80 15.11 -1.35 5.46
C GLY A 80 13.89 -0.43 5.45
N LEU A 81 14.07 0.88 5.63
CA LEU A 81 12.99 1.86 5.67
C LEU A 81 12.97 2.69 4.37
N ARG A 82 11.79 3.00 3.85
CA ARG A 82 11.64 3.91 2.71
C ARG A 82 11.68 5.37 3.19
N ASP A 83 12.86 5.78 3.62
CA ASP A 83 13.10 7.09 4.22
C ASP A 83 14.56 7.50 4.06
N ALA A 84 14.86 8.78 4.24
CA ALA A 84 16.24 9.26 4.36
C ALA A 84 16.96 8.53 5.50
N PRO A 85 18.31 8.42 5.45
CA PRO A 85 19.08 7.81 6.53
C PRO A 85 18.66 8.37 7.91
N VAL A 86 18.32 7.47 8.82
CA VAL A 86 17.87 7.85 10.17
C VAL A 86 19.09 8.05 11.04
N ASP A 87 19.47 9.31 11.25
CA ASP A 87 20.58 9.65 12.15
C ASP A 87 20.17 9.51 13.62
N ALA A 88 21.03 8.88 14.42
CA ALA A 88 20.89 8.84 15.87
C ALA A 88 21.25 10.19 16.53
N GLY A 89 21.98 11.05 15.83
CA GLY A 89 22.76 12.17 16.37
C GLY A 89 22.01 13.37 16.95
N ASN A 90 20.68 13.47 16.79
CA ASN A 90 19.90 14.49 17.50
C ASN A 90 19.01 13.84 18.56
N PRO A 91 19.48 13.74 19.83
CA PRO A 91 18.68 13.21 20.94
C PRO A 91 17.54 14.15 21.34
N ASP A 92 17.65 15.44 21.01
CA ASP A 92 16.60 16.41 21.34
C ASP A 92 15.41 16.30 20.38
N ALA A 93 15.61 15.79 19.15
CA ALA A 93 14.55 15.70 18.15
C ALA A 93 13.36 14.85 18.63
N TYR A 94 12.15 15.39 18.50
CA TYR A 94 10.93 14.61 18.74
C TYR A 94 10.68 13.66 17.57
N ARG A 95 10.73 12.36 17.83
CA ARG A 95 10.61 11.32 16.80
C ARG A 95 9.21 10.72 16.79
N ILE A 96 8.60 10.66 15.60
CA ILE A 96 7.33 10.00 15.33
C ILE A 96 7.61 8.85 14.37
N LEU A 97 7.24 7.63 14.72
CA LEU A 97 7.33 6.48 13.82
C LEU A 97 5.98 6.23 13.16
N ALA A 98 5.92 6.35 11.84
CA ALA A 98 4.73 6.05 11.06
C ALA A 98 4.80 4.59 10.57
N VAL A 99 3.94 3.72 11.12
CA VAL A 99 3.82 2.32 10.70
C VAL A 99 2.59 2.12 9.83
N GLY A 100 2.66 1.22 8.85
CA GLY A 100 1.53 0.95 7.97
C GLY A 100 1.86 0.11 6.76
N ASN A 101 1.00 0.19 5.76
CA ASN A 101 1.09 -0.55 4.51
C ASN A 101 1.54 0.35 3.35
N SER A 102 1.12 0.05 2.12
CA SER A 102 1.41 0.83 0.90
C SER A 102 1.08 2.32 1.01
N PHE A 103 0.01 2.68 1.74
CA PHE A 103 -0.36 4.08 1.96
C PHE A 103 0.69 4.83 2.79
N THR A 104 1.23 4.18 3.83
CA THR A 104 2.30 4.75 4.65
C THR A 104 3.63 4.71 3.91
N ALA A 105 3.92 3.60 3.22
CA ALA A 105 5.11 3.48 2.38
C ALA A 105 5.13 4.49 1.23
N GLY A 106 3.97 5.04 0.84
CA GLY A 106 3.85 6.06 -0.22
C GLY A 106 3.94 5.48 -1.63
N GLU A 107 3.41 4.29 -1.85
CA GLU A 107 3.35 3.69 -3.18
C GLU A 107 2.63 4.62 -4.18
N GLY A 108 3.25 4.86 -5.33
CA GLY A 108 2.72 5.75 -6.35
C GLY A 108 3.16 7.21 -6.28
N VAL A 109 3.94 7.59 -5.26
CA VAL A 109 4.49 8.96 -5.14
C VAL A 109 5.99 8.93 -4.82
N GLU A 110 6.68 10.03 -5.09
CA GLU A 110 8.08 10.16 -4.72
C GLU A 110 8.25 10.21 -3.19
N GLN A 111 9.44 9.87 -2.69
CA GLN A 111 9.68 9.77 -1.24
C GLN A 111 9.32 11.08 -0.51
N THR A 112 9.66 12.23 -1.09
CA THR A 112 9.37 13.56 -0.53
C THR A 112 7.88 13.92 -0.55
N GLU A 113 7.08 13.21 -1.34
CA GLU A 113 5.63 13.42 -1.50
C GLU A 113 4.81 12.52 -0.59
N THR A 114 5.43 11.53 0.07
CA THR A 114 4.73 10.69 1.06
C THR A 114 4.08 11.54 2.15
N TRP A 115 2.92 11.12 2.66
CA TRP A 115 2.27 11.85 3.75
C TRP A 115 3.18 11.96 4.98
N VAL A 116 4.07 10.98 5.19
CA VAL A 116 5.06 10.97 6.28
C VAL A 116 6.05 12.14 6.12
N SER A 117 6.64 12.29 4.94
CA SER A 117 7.54 13.42 4.62
C SER A 117 6.81 14.76 4.64
N GLN A 118 5.57 14.80 4.13
CA GLN A 118 4.75 16.00 4.19
C GLN A 118 4.43 16.38 5.64
N LEU A 119 4.08 15.43 6.50
CA LEU A 119 3.81 15.68 7.92
C LEU A 119 5.05 16.25 8.63
N GLU A 120 6.22 15.67 8.40
CA GLU A 120 7.48 16.19 8.96
C GLU A 120 7.69 17.65 8.56
N ARG A 121 7.54 17.95 7.26
CA ARG A 121 7.67 19.31 6.73
C ARG A 121 6.69 20.27 7.39
N HIS A 122 5.40 19.93 7.42
CA HIS A 122 4.35 20.77 8.01
C HIS A 122 4.58 21.00 9.52
N LEU A 123 4.99 19.98 10.27
CA LEU A 123 5.24 20.12 11.72
C LEU A 123 6.44 21.04 12.00
N ASN A 124 7.50 20.96 11.20
CA ASN A 124 8.66 21.83 11.34
C ASN A 124 8.36 23.28 10.87
N GLU A 125 7.58 23.46 9.80
CA GLU A 125 7.14 24.77 9.30
C GLU A 125 6.23 25.51 10.32
N GLN A 126 5.25 24.82 10.91
CA GLN A 126 4.26 25.45 11.80
C GLN A 126 4.80 25.83 13.18
N ARG A 127 5.71 25.02 13.74
CA ARG A 127 6.13 25.18 15.15
C ARG A 127 7.38 26.04 15.35
N GLY A 128 8.08 26.44 14.28
CA GLY A 128 9.47 26.92 14.41
C GLY A 128 10.33 25.91 15.21
N ALA A 129 10.01 24.63 15.06
CA ALA A 129 9.93 23.67 16.16
C ALA A 129 11.27 23.40 16.84
N ARG A 130 11.38 23.84 18.10
CA ARG A 130 12.34 23.27 19.03
C ARG A 130 11.60 22.38 20.04
N PRO A 131 12.02 21.13 20.22
CA PRO A 131 12.98 20.44 19.36
C PRO A 131 12.41 20.15 17.96
N SER A 132 13.31 19.94 16.99
CA SER A 132 12.95 19.58 15.62
C SER A 132 12.16 18.27 15.60
N VAL A 133 11.17 18.16 14.71
CA VAL A 133 10.39 16.93 14.58
C VAL A 133 10.97 16.08 13.46
N ARG A 134 11.12 14.77 13.70
CA ARG A 134 11.46 13.75 12.70
C ARG A 134 10.32 12.76 12.61
N VAL A 135 9.74 12.57 11.43
CA VAL A 135 8.68 11.59 11.17
C VAL A 135 9.24 10.48 10.27
N ILE A 136 9.46 9.31 10.86
CA ILE A 136 10.15 8.18 10.23
C ILE A 136 9.13 7.27 9.54
N ASN A 137 9.34 6.98 8.25
CA ASN A 137 8.50 6.09 7.48
C ASN A 137 8.91 4.62 7.66
N ALA A 138 8.09 3.86 8.41
CA ALA A 138 8.20 2.41 8.56
C ALA A 138 7.00 1.67 7.94
N GLY A 139 6.36 2.28 6.93
CA GLY A 139 5.38 1.61 6.11
C GLY A 139 6.02 0.60 5.17
N ILE A 140 5.40 -0.58 5.03
CA ILE A 140 5.83 -1.60 4.07
C ILE A 140 4.65 -1.94 3.15
N THR A 141 4.84 -1.76 1.84
CA THR A 141 3.85 -2.11 0.81
C THR A 141 3.36 -3.53 0.99
N GLY A 142 2.03 -3.72 0.96
CA GLY A 142 1.40 -5.03 1.08
C GLY A 142 1.29 -5.58 2.51
N TYR A 143 1.76 -4.86 3.54
CA TYR A 143 1.55 -5.30 4.92
C TYR A 143 0.08 -5.25 5.32
N SER A 144 -0.36 -6.29 6.02
CA SER A 144 -1.64 -6.32 6.73
C SER A 144 -1.46 -5.91 8.20
N LEU A 145 -2.59 -5.69 8.89
CA LEU A 145 -2.59 -5.44 10.35
C LEU A 145 -1.87 -6.54 11.14
N ARG A 146 -1.86 -7.78 10.64
CA ARG A 146 -1.14 -8.88 11.29
C ARG A 146 0.37 -8.62 11.30
N GLN A 147 0.94 -8.11 10.21
CA GLN A 147 2.38 -7.85 10.12
C GLN A 147 2.77 -6.59 10.88
N ILE A 148 1.94 -5.54 10.85
CA ILE A 148 2.23 -4.27 11.50
C ILE A 148 2.31 -4.39 13.04
N ARG A 149 1.64 -5.38 13.63
CA ARG A 149 1.57 -5.58 15.09
C ARG A 149 2.70 -6.45 15.67
N LEU A 150 3.37 -7.25 14.83
CA LEU A 150 4.39 -8.22 15.26
C LEU A 150 5.77 -7.59 15.36
#